data_AF-A0A3M1Z525-F1
#
_entry.id   AF-A0A3M1Z525-F1
#
_cell.length_a   1.000
_cell.length_b   1.000
_cell.length_c   1.000
_cell.angle_alpha   90.00
_cell.angle_beta   90.00
_cell.angle_gamma   90.00
#
_symmetry.space_group_name_H-M   'P 1'
#
loop_
_entity.id
_entity.type
_entity.pdbx_description
1 polymer ?
#
loop_
_entity_poly.entity_id
_entity_poly.type
_entity_poly.pdbx_seq_one_letter_code
_entity_poly.pdbx_strand_id
1 'polypeptide(L)'
;MNRYFEDFSWVDFIIGTLRVVIIALVIIGAYNTLSAGRYSTEQWVGLVVSGLAQGSIYALIALGYTLVYGILLMINFAHGEVFMSGAFSAVFLAEAFNRSGFLNSQPLLAIPLLIGFAALVSMSVAILLERIAYRPLRGAPRLVPLITAIGASFFLQYTFRGLYGSGFKSYPTVQIFQGTYPFLDFEVSVAQVWVFILALILMIGLYWLVERTKIGRAMRAVSENKEVAVLMGINIDRVIMFT
;
A
#
# COMPACT_ATOMS: atom_id res chain seq x y z
N MET A 1 23.42 -0.67 38.79
CA MET A 1 24.30 -0.74 37.60
C MET A 1 24.70 -2.19 37.44
N ASN A 2 24.48 -2.81 36.28
CA ASN A 2 24.69 -4.25 35.94
C ASN A 2 23.56 -5.24 36.25
N ARG A 3 22.43 -5.09 35.54
CA ARG A 3 21.49 -6.21 35.28
C ARG A 3 21.40 -6.57 33.78
N TYR A 4 22.30 -5.99 32.97
CA TYR A 4 22.34 -6.14 31.50
C TYR A 4 23.19 -7.32 31.03
N PHE A 5 24.03 -7.89 31.90
CA PHE A 5 25.00 -8.93 31.54
C PHE A 5 24.58 -10.35 31.94
N GLU A 6 23.47 -10.52 32.67
CA GLU A 6 23.01 -11.84 33.13
C GLU A 6 22.10 -12.56 32.11
N ASP A 7 21.55 -11.83 31.12
CA ASP A 7 20.63 -12.39 30.10
C ASP A 7 21.25 -12.45 28.69
N PHE A 8 22.58 -12.53 28.55
CA PHE A 8 23.21 -12.67 27.23
C PHE A 8 23.03 -14.09 26.71
N SER A 9 22.02 -14.30 25.87
CA SER A 9 21.75 -15.61 25.28
C SER A 9 22.63 -15.86 24.05
N TRP A 10 22.85 -17.14 23.72
CA TRP A 10 23.47 -17.54 22.45
C TRP A 10 22.74 -16.97 21.23
N VAL A 11 21.43 -16.74 21.36
CA VAL A 11 20.60 -16.15 20.31
C VAL A 11 20.97 -14.67 20.10
N ASP A 12 21.20 -13.92 21.17
CA ASP A 12 21.61 -12.50 21.09
C ASP A 12 22.98 -12.35 20.42
N PHE A 13 23.91 -13.26 20.69
CA PHE A 13 25.19 -13.31 20.01
C PHE A 13 25.04 -13.55 18.50
N ILE A 14 24.23 -14.54 18.10
CA ILE A 14 23.99 -14.87 16.69
C ILE A 14 23.31 -13.71 15.98
N ILE A 15 22.25 -13.15 16.55
CA ILE A 15 21.52 -12.01 15.96
C ILE A 15 22.42 -10.78 15.87
N GLY A 16 23.19 -10.49 16.91
CA GLY A 16 24.14 -9.38 16.92
C GLY A 16 25.21 -9.52 15.83
N THR A 17 25.80 -10.70 15.72
CA THR A 17 26.80 -11.01 14.69
C THR A 17 26.20 -10.89 13.29
N LEU A 18 25.02 -11.47 13.06
CA LEU A 18 24.34 -11.44 11.77
C LEU A 18 23.97 -10.02 11.35
N ARG A 19 23.54 -9.16 12.29
CA ARG A 19 23.32 -7.73 12.04
C ARG A 19 24.61 -7.01 11.59
N VAL A 20 25.71 -7.21 12.31
CA VAL A 20 27.00 -6.60 11.96
C VAL A 20 27.47 -7.06 10.59
N VAL A 21 27.35 -8.35 10.29
CA VAL A 21 27.71 -8.93 8.99
C VAL A 21 26.87 -8.33 7.86
N ILE A 22 25.55 -8.26 8.02
CA ILE A 22 24.67 -7.66 7.00
C ILE A 22 25.05 -6.19 6.76
N ILE A 23 25.25 -5.41 7.82
CA ILE A 23 25.61 -4.00 7.71
C ILE A 23 26.97 -3.86 6.99
N ALA A 24 27.97 -4.66 7.36
CA ALA A 24 29.27 -4.66 6.72
C ALA A 24 29.18 -5.02 5.23
N LEU A 25 28.40 -6.06 4.88
CA LEU A 25 28.17 -6.46 3.50
C LEU A 25 27.49 -5.35 2.68
N VAL A 26 26.51 -4.66 3.25
CA VAL A 26 25.83 -3.53 2.58
C VAL A 26 26.79 -2.38 2.36
N ILE A 27 27.59 -2.01 3.36
CA ILE A 27 28.56 -0.90 3.26
C ILE A 27 29.65 -1.22 2.24
N ILE A 28 30.23 -2.43 2.30
CA ILE A 28 31.27 -2.88 1.37
C ILE A 28 30.69 -2.95 -0.05
N GLY A 29 29.50 -3.52 -0.22
CA GLY A 29 28.81 -3.60 -1.51
C GLY A 29 28.53 -2.22 -2.11
N ALA A 30 28.06 -1.28 -1.30
CA ALA A 30 27.82 0.10 -1.70
C ALA A 30 29.13 0.81 -2.10
N TYR A 31 30.17 0.70 -1.27
CA TYR A 31 31.49 1.28 -1.56
C TYR A 31 32.08 0.73 -2.85
N ASN A 32 32.04 -0.59 -3.05
CA ASN A 32 32.53 -1.24 -4.26
C ASN A 32 31.74 -0.80 -5.50
N THR A 33 30.44 -0.60 -5.37
CA THR A 33 29.58 -0.16 -6.47
C THR A 33 29.87 1.29 -6.88
N LEU A 34 30.05 2.17 -5.88
CA LEU A 34 30.37 3.59 -6.10
C LEU A 34 31.79 3.77 -6.65
N SER A 35 32.77 3.07 -6.09
CA SER A 35 34.18 3.17 -6.50
C SER A 35 34.47 2.55 -7.87
N ALA A 36 33.71 1.53 -8.28
CA ALA A 36 33.88 0.90 -9.58
C ALA A 36 33.43 1.77 -10.77
N GLY A 37 32.79 2.92 -10.54
CA GLY A 37 32.35 3.84 -11.59
C GLY A 37 31.41 3.21 -12.63
N ARG A 38 30.72 2.11 -12.27
CA ARG A 38 29.91 1.30 -13.19
C ARG A 38 28.65 2.00 -13.70
N TYR A 39 28.20 3.01 -12.96
CA TYR A 39 26.96 3.72 -13.24
C TYR A 39 27.24 5.19 -13.55
N SER A 40 26.65 5.68 -14.63
CA SER A 40 26.68 7.12 -14.97
C SER A 40 25.83 7.93 -13.99
N THR A 41 26.07 9.24 -13.91
CA THR A 41 25.23 10.16 -13.12
C THR A 41 23.75 10.06 -13.51
N GLU A 42 23.47 9.90 -14.80
CA GLU A 42 22.12 9.70 -15.32
C GLU A 42 21.46 8.42 -14.77
N GLN A 43 22.20 7.31 -14.75
CA GLN A 43 21.69 6.06 -14.19
C GLN A 43 21.41 6.18 -12.68
N TRP A 44 22.27 6.89 -11.94
CA TRP A 44 22.01 7.16 -10.52
C TRP A 44 20.75 8.00 -10.31
N VAL A 45 20.56 9.05 -11.11
CA VAL A 45 19.33 9.87 -11.06
C VAL A 45 18.11 9.03 -11.39
N GLY A 46 18.17 8.21 -12.44
CA GLY A 46 17.08 7.30 -12.83
C GLY A 46 16.74 6.27 -11.74
N LEU A 47 17.74 5.73 -11.05
CA LEU A 47 17.55 4.82 -9.91
C LEU A 47 16.88 5.52 -8.72
N VAL A 48 17.28 6.76 -8.41
CA VAL A 48 16.66 7.54 -7.34
C VAL A 48 15.20 7.84 -7.67
N VAL A 49 14.90 8.26 -8.89
CA VAL A 49 13.51 8.55 -9.30
C VAL A 49 12.66 7.27 -9.29
N SER A 50 13.18 6.18 -9.84
CA SER A 50 12.50 4.87 -9.80
C SER A 50 12.25 4.41 -8.36
N GLY A 51 13.24 4.60 -7.47
CA GLY A 51 13.13 4.31 -6.05
C GLY A 51 12.08 5.16 -5.34
N LEU A 52 12.00 6.47 -5.64
CA LEU A 52 10.97 7.36 -5.11
C LEU A 52 9.57 7.00 -5.62
N ALA A 53 9.44 6.66 -6.90
CA ALA A 53 8.17 6.23 -7.47
C ALA A 53 7.69 4.94 -6.78
N GLN A 54 8.54 3.92 -6.66
CA GLN A 54 8.21 2.67 -5.98
C GLN A 54 7.95 2.89 -4.48
N GLY A 55 8.77 3.72 -3.83
CA GLY A 55 8.63 4.08 -2.43
C GLY A 55 7.34 4.83 -2.12
N SER A 56 6.85 5.67 -3.05
CA SER A 56 5.58 6.38 -2.87
C SER A 56 4.37 5.44 -2.92
N ILE A 57 4.41 4.38 -3.74
CA ILE A 57 3.40 3.31 -3.73
C ILE A 57 3.43 2.59 -2.37
N TYR A 58 4.61 2.21 -1.88
CA TYR A 58 4.74 1.57 -0.57
C TYR A 58 4.30 2.48 0.58
N ALA A 59 4.59 3.78 0.50
CA ALA A 59 4.15 4.77 1.48
C ALA A 59 2.63 4.87 1.52
N LEU A 60 1.95 4.90 0.36
CA LEU A 60 0.49 4.87 0.30
C LEU A 60 -0.11 3.61 0.92
N ILE A 61 0.45 2.44 0.60
CA ILE A 61 -0.02 1.16 1.17
C ILE A 61 0.19 1.15 2.69
N ALA A 62 1.36 1.60 3.15
CA ALA A 62 1.66 1.70 4.57
C ALA A 62 0.72 2.69 5.28
N LEU A 63 0.44 3.85 4.68
CA LEU A 63 -0.48 4.83 5.21
C LEU A 63 -1.88 4.22 5.38
N GLY A 64 -2.40 3.56 4.33
CA GLY A 64 -3.68 2.83 4.40
C GLY A 64 -3.71 1.80 5.52
N TYR A 65 -2.65 0.99 5.65
CA TYR A 65 -2.55 -0.02 6.70
C TYR A 65 -2.53 0.60 8.10
N THR A 66 -1.74 1.65 8.31
CA THR A 66 -1.64 2.34 9.60
C THR A 66 -2.94 3.00 10.02
N LEU A 67 -3.72 3.51 9.07
CA LEU A 67 -5.02 4.13 9.32
C LEU A 67 -6.07 3.10 9.75
N VAL A 68 -6.16 1.98 9.02
CA VAL A 68 -7.06 0.87 9.36
C VAL A 68 -6.69 0.27 10.71
N TYR A 69 -5.40 -0.02 10.92
CA TYR A 69 -4.91 -0.56 12.19
C TYR A 69 -5.12 0.43 13.34
N GLY A 70 -4.87 1.73 13.13
CA GLY A 70 -5.03 2.76 14.15
C GLY A 70 -6.45 2.84 14.70
N ILE A 71 -7.46 2.59 13.86
CA ILE A 71 -8.87 2.66 14.26
C ILE A 71 -9.39 1.30 14.74
N LEU A 72 -9.10 0.23 14.01
CA LEU A 72 -9.60 -1.10 14.37
C LEU A 72 -8.81 -1.72 15.53
N LEU A 73 -7.54 -1.37 15.70
CA LEU A 73 -6.57 -2.03 16.60
C LEU A 73 -6.51 -3.55 16.37
N MET A 74 -6.78 -3.97 15.14
CA MET A 74 -6.72 -5.36 14.68
C MET A 74 -5.75 -5.45 13.51
N ILE A 75 -4.87 -6.44 13.55
CA ILE A 75 -3.94 -6.72 12.45
C ILE A 75 -4.76 -7.23 11.27
N ASN A 76 -4.75 -6.49 10.15
CA ASN A 76 -5.47 -6.84 8.94
C ASN A 76 -4.50 -7.37 7.88
N PHE A 77 -4.28 -8.68 7.85
CA PHE A 77 -3.44 -9.33 6.84
C PHE A 77 -4.02 -9.26 5.43
N ALA A 78 -5.35 -9.14 5.30
CA ALA A 78 -6.04 -9.06 4.02
C ALA A 78 -5.93 -7.70 3.30
N HIS A 79 -5.21 -6.74 3.89
CA HIS A 79 -5.09 -5.39 3.34
C HIS A 79 -4.49 -5.41 1.93
N GLY A 80 -3.42 -6.19 1.70
CA GLY A 80 -2.80 -6.29 0.37
C GLY A 80 -3.74 -6.84 -0.69
N GLU A 81 -4.60 -7.78 -0.31
CA GLU A 81 -5.56 -8.46 -1.17
C GLU A 81 -6.73 -7.57 -1.54
N VAL A 82 -7.15 -6.69 -0.63
CA VAL A 82 -8.12 -5.63 -0.94
C VAL A 82 -7.56 -4.69 -2.02
N PHE A 83 -6.29 -4.29 -1.94
CA PHE A 83 -5.65 -3.44 -2.96
C PHE A 83 -5.50 -4.19 -4.29
N MET A 84 -5.01 -5.43 -4.21
CA MET A 84 -4.90 -6.33 -5.35
C MET A 84 -6.25 -6.48 -6.06
N SER A 85 -7.36 -6.59 -5.32
CA SER A 85 -8.67 -6.88 -5.90
C SER A 85 -9.13 -5.81 -6.91
N GLY A 86 -8.96 -4.53 -6.56
CA GLY A 86 -9.25 -3.42 -7.44
C GLY A 86 -8.26 -3.31 -8.60
N ALA A 87 -6.96 -3.39 -8.28
CA ALA A 87 -5.90 -3.27 -9.28
C ALA A 87 -5.98 -4.37 -10.35
N PHE A 88 -6.22 -5.63 -9.97
CA PHE A 88 -6.36 -6.73 -10.92
C PHE A 88 -7.64 -6.61 -11.74
N SER A 89 -8.77 -6.31 -11.10
CA SER A 89 -10.05 -6.19 -11.83
C SER A 89 -10.00 -5.06 -12.86
N ALA A 90 -9.34 -3.95 -12.53
CA ALA A 90 -9.15 -2.84 -13.47
C ALA A 90 -8.21 -3.15 -14.64
N VAL A 91 -7.30 -4.14 -14.54
CA VAL A 91 -6.54 -4.62 -15.72
C VAL A 91 -7.47 -5.17 -16.80
N PHE A 92 -8.50 -5.92 -16.43
CA PHE A 92 -9.44 -6.49 -17.40
C PHE A 92 -10.29 -5.42 -18.08
N LEU A 93 -10.70 -4.41 -17.31
CA LEU A 93 -11.38 -3.25 -17.88
C LEU A 93 -10.45 -2.45 -18.79
N ALA A 94 -9.18 -2.27 -18.40
CA ALA A 94 -8.18 -1.60 -19.23
C ALA A 94 -7.92 -2.35 -20.55
N GLU A 95 -7.84 -3.68 -20.52
CA GLU A 95 -7.71 -4.51 -21.71
C GLU A 95 -8.93 -4.39 -22.62
N ALA A 96 -10.15 -4.36 -22.06
CA ALA A 96 -11.37 -4.12 -22.83
C ALA A 96 -11.36 -2.74 -23.50
N PHE A 97 -10.93 -1.69 -22.78
CA PHE A 97 -10.78 -0.34 -23.33
C PHE A 97 -9.67 -0.23 -24.37
N ASN A 98 -8.61 -1.03 -24.23
CA ASN A 98 -7.53 -1.07 -25.21
C ASN A 98 -8.00 -1.71 -26.52
N ARG A 99 -8.72 -2.84 -26.44
CA ARG A 99 -9.29 -3.53 -27.62
C ARG A 99 -10.29 -2.69 -28.40
N SER A 100 -11.10 -1.88 -27.70
CA SER A 100 -12.02 -0.95 -28.35
C SER A 100 -11.35 0.34 -28.86
N GLY A 101 -10.07 0.55 -28.57
CA GLY A 101 -9.35 1.79 -28.85
C GLY A 101 -9.72 2.98 -27.95
N PHE A 102 -10.70 2.82 -27.05
CA PHE A 102 -11.19 3.86 -26.13
C PHE A 102 -10.07 4.41 -25.22
N LEU A 103 -9.15 3.55 -24.81
CA LEU A 103 -8.04 3.90 -23.92
C LEU A 103 -7.14 4.99 -24.50
N ASN A 104 -6.87 4.93 -25.81
CA ASN A 104 -6.00 5.88 -26.50
C ASN A 104 -6.78 7.02 -27.16
N SER A 105 -8.04 6.81 -27.56
CA SER A 105 -8.86 7.85 -28.18
C SER A 105 -9.37 8.87 -27.17
N GLN A 106 -9.68 8.45 -25.93
CA GLN A 106 -10.21 9.32 -24.88
C GLN A 106 -9.52 9.07 -23.52
N PRO A 107 -8.19 9.28 -23.43
CA PRO A 107 -7.43 8.94 -22.22
C PRO A 107 -7.90 9.71 -20.98
N LEU A 108 -8.34 10.97 -21.13
CA LEU A 108 -8.83 11.82 -20.04
C LEU A 108 -10.12 11.29 -19.39
N LEU A 109 -10.91 10.48 -20.11
CA LEU A 109 -12.10 9.83 -19.57
C LEU A 109 -11.81 8.39 -19.13
N ALA A 110 -11.01 7.67 -19.92
CA ALA A 110 -10.67 6.28 -19.63
C ALA A 110 -9.91 6.12 -18.31
N ILE A 111 -8.93 6.99 -18.02
CA ILE A 111 -8.09 6.87 -16.81
C ILE A 111 -8.91 7.05 -15.52
N PRO A 112 -9.71 8.12 -15.34
CA PRO A 112 -10.57 8.24 -14.16
C PRO A 112 -11.57 7.10 -14.00
N LEU A 113 -12.11 6.57 -15.12
CA LEU A 113 -13.00 5.40 -15.08
C LEU A 113 -12.27 4.14 -14.58
N LEU A 114 -11.03 3.91 -15.01
CA LEU A 114 -10.22 2.80 -14.51
C LEU A 114 -9.91 2.94 -13.02
N ILE A 115 -9.52 4.13 -12.57
CA ILE A 115 -9.25 4.42 -11.15
C ILE A 115 -10.53 4.25 -10.33
N GLY A 116 -11.65 4.80 -10.81
CA GLY A 116 -12.95 4.69 -10.16
C GLY A 116 -13.44 3.25 -10.06
N PHE A 117 -13.26 2.46 -11.12
CA PHE A 117 -13.60 1.04 -11.12
C PHE A 117 -12.71 0.24 -10.15
N ALA A 118 -11.39 0.47 -10.15
CA ALA A 118 -10.48 -0.16 -9.20
C ALA A 118 -10.88 0.16 -7.76
N ALA A 119 -11.14 1.44 -7.46
CA ALA A 119 -11.56 1.90 -6.14
C ALA A 119 -12.90 1.30 -5.72
N LEU A 120 -13.88 1.23 -6.63
CA LEU A 120 -15.19 0.62 -6.39
C LEU A 120 -15.04 -0.86 -6.01
N VAL A 121 -14.24 -1.63 -6.76
CA VAL A 121 -14.03 -3.05 -6.49
C VAL A 121 -13.30 -3.25 -5.16
N SER A 122 -12.20 -2.54 -4.91
CA SER A 122 -11.48 -2.60 -3.63
C SER A 122 -12.38 -2.23 -2.45
N MET A 123 -13.16 -1.15 -2.57
CA MET A 123 -14.12 -0.74 -1.54
C MET A 123 -15.19 -1.80 -1.30
N SER A 124 -15.74 -2.40 -2.36
CA SER A 124 -16.75 -3.45 -2.25
C SER A 124 -16.20 -4.67 -1.52
N VAL A 125 -14.98 -5.11 -1.87
CA VAL A 125 -14.30 -6.22 -1.19
C VAL A 125 -14.01 -5.89 0.27
N ALA A 126 -13.52 -4.69 0.56
CA ALA A 126 -13.27 -4.24 1.93
C ALA A 126 -14.55 -4.24 2.79
N ILE A 127 -15.65 -3.70 2.25
CA ILE A 127 -16.95 -3.66 2.92
C ILE A 127 -17.50 -5.07 3.17
N LEU A 128 -17.39 -5.97 2.19
CA LEU A 128 -17.82 -7.36 2.36
C LEU A 128 -16.98 -8.07 3.42
N LEU A 129 -15.67 -7.87 3.40
CA LEU A 129 -14.76 -8.46 4.36
C LEU A 129 -15.01 -7.96 5.78
N GLU A 130 -15.22 -6.65 5.93
CA GLU A 130 -15.64 -6.06 7.20
C GLU A 130 -16.91 -6.74 7.71
N ARG A 131 -17.96 -6.81 6.88
CA ARG A 131 -19.28 -7.27 7.32
C ARG A 131 -19.31 -8.76 7.66
N ILE A 132 -18.63 -9.57 6.85
CA ILE A 132 -18.71 -11.03 6.92
C ILE A 132 -17.64 -11.59 7.86
N ALA A 133 -16.40 -11.10 7.77
CA ALA A 133 -15.27 -11.68 8.47
C ALA A 133 -14.96 -10.96 9.79
N TYR A 134 -14.95 -9.62 9.80
CA TYR A 134 -14.40 -8.87 10.93
C TYR A 134 -15.45 -8.38 11.94
N ARG A 135 -16.59 -7.88 11.48
CA ARG A 135 -17.66 -7.34 12.32
C ARG A 135 -18.17 -8.33 13.35
N PRO A 136 -18.41 -9.62 13.02
CA PRO A 136 -18.87 -10.61 14.00
C PRO A 136 -17.86 -10.89 15.12
N LEU A 137 -16.57 -10.60 14.89
CA LEU A 137 -15.48 -11.00 15.77
C LEU A 137 -14.94 -9.86 16.64
N ARG A 138 -15.55 -8.68 16.62
CA ARG A 138 -15.06 -7.51 17.37
C ARG A 138 -15.07 -7.69 18.89
N GLY A 139 -15.91 -8.57 19.41
CA GLY A 139 -15.94 -8.94 20.84
C GLY A 139 -15.12 -10.19 21.17
N ALA A 140 -14.49 -10.83 20.18
CA ALA A 140 -13.73 -12.05 20.38
C ALA A 140 -12.31 -11.75 20.91
N PRO A 141 -11.63 -12.74 21.52
CA PRO A 141 -10.23 -12.59 21.92
C PRO A 141 -9.35 -12.19 20.72
N ARG A 142 -8.31 -11.38 20.95
CA ARG A 142 -7.48 -10.76 19.90
C ARG A 142 -6.87 -11.73 18.87
N LEU A 143 -6.65 -12.99 19.27
CA LEU A 143 -6.13 -14.03 18.38
C LEU A 143 -7.16 -14.46 17.31
N VAL A 144 -8.46 -14.38 17.61
CA VAL A 144 -9.51 -14.85 16.70
C VAL A 144 -9.61 -13.97 15.45
N PRO A 145 -9.72 -12.62 15.54
CA PRO A 145 -9.66 -11.76 14.35
C PRO A 145 -8.37 -11.91 13.54
N LEU A 146 -7.23 -12.19 14.19
CA LEU A 146 -5.95 -12.39 13.51
C LEU A 146 -5.98 -13.65 12.63
N ILE A 147 -6.46 -14.78 13.16
CA ILE A 147 -6.61 -16.03 12.40
C ILE A 147 -7.59 -15.82 11.23
N THR A 148 -8.71 -15.12 11.48
CA THR A 148 -9.67 -14.78 10.44
C THR A 148 -9.08 -13.88 9.36
N ALA A 149 -8.25 -12.90 9.71
CA ALA A 149 -7.59 -12.02 8.74
C ALA A 149 -6.62 -12.80 7.83
N ILE A 150 -5.88 -13.77 8.39
CA ILE A 150 -5.03 -14.67 7.60
C ILE A 150 -5.87 -15.55 6.67
N GLY A 151 -6.95 -16.14 7.19
CA GLY A 151 -7.87 -16.95 6.39
C GLY A 151 -8.53 -16.15 5.25
N ALA A 152 -8.92 -14.90 5.53
CA ALA A 152 -9.46 -13.97 4.55
C ALA A 152 -8.44 -13.59 3.47
N SER A 153 -7.19 -13.30 3.85
CA SER A 153 -6.09 -13.03 2.92
C SER A 153 -5.91 -14.22 1.96
N PHE A 154 -5.77 -15.44 2.47
CA PHE A 154 -5.66 -16.62 1.60
C PHE A 154 -6.89 -16.83 0.72
N PHE A 155 -8.10 -16.68 1.28
CA PHE A 155 -9.32 -16.81 0.51
C PHE A 155 -9.35 -15.83 -0.67
N LEU A 156 -9.08 -14.54 -0.44
CA LEU A 156 -9.05 -13.53 -1.49
C LEU A 156 -7.92 -13.79 -2.49
N GLN A 157 -6.72 -14.14 -2.01
CA GLN A 157 -5.58 -14.45 -2.85
C GLN A 157 -5.88 -15.62 -3.80
N TYR A 158 -6.42 -16.73 -3.29
CA TYR A 158 -6.74 -17.90 -4.11
C TYR A 158 -7.97 -17.67 -4.99
N THR A 159 -8.95 -16.88 -4.54
CA THR A 159 -10.09 -16.49 -5.38
C THR A 159 -9.62 -15.72 -6.61
N PHE A 160 -8.81 -14.67 -6.42
CA PHE A 160 -8.28 -13.87 -7.52
C PHE A 160 -7.31 -14.66 -8.41
N ARG A 161 -6.49 -15.53 -7.83
CA ARG A 161 -5.66 -16.47 -8.59
C ARG A 161 -6.50 -17.43 -9.44
N GLY A 162 -7.64 -17.90 -8.93
CA GLY A 162 -8.58 -18.75 -9.69
C GLY A 162 -9.28 -18.01 -10.82
N LEU A 163 -9.69 -16.75 -10.58
CA LEU A 163 -10.37 -15.92 -11.57
C LEU A 163 -9.44 -15.44 -12.70
N TYR A 164 -8.19 -15.09 -12.36
CA TYR A 164 -7.30 -14.35 -13.27
C TYR A 164 -6.03 -15.10 -13.65
N GLY A 165 -5.76 -16.25 -13.01
CA GLY A 165 -4.55 -17.04 -13.15
C GLY A 165 -3.41 -16.54 -12.24
N SER A 166 -2.30 -17.28 -12.25
CA SER A 166 -1.09 -16.96 -11.46
C SER A 166 -0.02 -16.20 -12.25
N GLY A 167 -0.27 -15.89 -13.52
CA GLY A 167 0.67 -15.16 -14.37
C GLY A 167 0.72 -13.67 -14.04
N PHE A 168 1.82 -13.02 -14.42
CA PHE A 168 1.94 -11.57 -14.33
C PHE A 168 0.90 -10.90 -15.24
N LYS A 169 0.23 -9.86 -14.74
CA LYS A 169 -0.76 -9.07 -15.49
C LYS A 169 -0.30 -7.63 -15.54
N SER A 170 -0.02 -7.15 -16.75
CA SER A 170 0.36 -5.76 -17.01
C SER A 170 -0.84 -4.97 -17.50
N TYR A 171 -0.90 -3.69 -17.13
CA TYR A 171 -1.81 -2.76 -17.79
C TYR A 171 -1.39 -2.55 -19.24
N PRO A 172 -2.33 -2.40 -20.19
CA PRO A 172 -2.02 -1.99 -21.55
C PRO A 172 -1.38 -0.61 -21.55
N THR A 173 -0.47 -0.38 -22.50
CA THR A 173 0.26 0.88 -22.58
C THR A 173 -0.65 2.01 -23.05
N VAL A 174 -0.75 3.09 -22.26
CA VAL A 174 -1.48 4.31 -22.63
C VAL A 174 -0.48 5.33 -23.16
N GLN A 175 -0.72 5.88 -24.36
CA GLN A 175 0.22 6.79 -25.03
C GLN A 175 0.60 8.01 -24.19
N ILE A 176 -0.32 8.54 -23.38
CA ILE A 176 -0.08 9.71 -22.51
C ILE A 176 0.97 9.46 -21.41
N PHE A 177 1.20 8.19 -21.04
CA PHE A 177 2.19 7.80 -20.04
C PHE A 177 3.45 7.21 -20.66
N GLN A 178 3.51 7.12 -21.99
CA GLN A 178 4.69 6.67 -22.70
C GLN A 178 5.74 7.77 -22.81
N GLY A 179 6.98 7.35 -22.94
CA GLY A 179 8.12 8.22 -23.15
C GLY A 179 8.82 8.66 -21.87
N THR A 180 9.85 9.44 -22.08
CA THR A 180 10.68 10.06 -21.06
C THR A 180 10.48 11.57 -21.11
N TYR A 181 10.47 12.20 -19.95
CA TYR A 181 10.50 13.65 -19.83
C TYR A 181 11.94 14.07 -19.58
N PRO A 182 12.49 15.02 -20.35
CA PRO A 182 13.81 15.58 -20.08
C PRO A 182 13.72 16.42 -18.80
N PHE A 183 14.33 15.95 -17.73
CA PHE A 183 14.45 16.68 -16.47
C PHE A 183 15.92 17.07 -16.30
N LEU A 184 16.22 18.36 -16.51
CA LEU A 184 17.59 18.86 -16.68
C LEU A 184 18.28 18.12 -17.84
N ASP A 185 19.38 17.43 -17.57
CA ASP A 185 20.14 16.63 -18.54
C ASP A 185 19.81 15.12 -18.49
N PHE A 186 18.69 14.75 -17.84
CA PHE A 186 18.35 13.34 -17.57
C PHE A 186 16.98 12.95 -18.12
N GLU A 187 16.87 11.72 -18.62
CA GLU A 187 15.60 11.16 -19.06
C GLU A 187 14.90 10.39 -17.94
N VAL A 188 13.68 10.82 -17.59
CA VAL A 188 12.86 10.21 -16.53
C VAL A 188 11.55 9.70 -17.10
N SER A 189 11.13 8.48 -16.71
CA SER A 189 9.85 7.91 -17.17
C SER A 189 8.66 8.78 -16.75
N VAL A 190 7.83 9.17 -17.73
CA VAL A 190 6.61 9.95 -17.50
C VAL A 190 5.68 9.25 -16.50
N ALA A 191 5.55 7.93 -16.60
CA ALA A 191 4.73 7.12 -15.69
C ALA A 191 5.21 7.22 -14.23
N GLN A 192 6.52 7.19 -13.97
CA GLN A 192 7.08 7.28 -12.62
C GLN A 192 6.81 8.63 -11.97
N VAL A 193 6.91 9.71 -12.75
CA VAL A 193 6.58 11.07 -12.29
C VAL A 193 5.11 11.15 -11.91
N TRP A 194 4.20 10.63 -12.75
CA TRP A 194 2.77 10.61 -12.46
C TRP A 194 2.43 9.77 -11.22
N VAL A 195 3.05 8.59 -11.06
CA VAL A 195 2.90 7.76 -9.87
C VAL A 195 3.28 8.55 -8.61
N PHE A 196 4.43 9.21 -8.62
CA PHE A 196 4.89 9.99 -7.49
C PHE A 196 3.96 11.18 -7.18
N ILE A 197 3.56 11.95 -8.19
CA ILE A 197 2.66 13.10 -8.03
C ILE A 197 1.31 12.64 -7.50
N LEU A 198 0.71 11.61 -8.10
CA LEU A 198 -0.59 11.10 -7.67
C LEU A 198 -0.52 10.55 -6.24
N ALA A 199 0.55 9.85 -5.89
CA ALA A 199 0.74 9.37 -4.53
C ALA A 199 0.83 10.51 -3.53
N LEU A 200 1.56 11.56 -3.84
CA LEU A 200 1.66 12.75 -3.01
C LEU A 200 0.31 13.47 -2.85
N ILE A 201 -0.46 13.60 -3.94
CA ILE A 201 -1.82 14.16 -3.90
C ILE A 201 -2.73 13.33 -2.99
N LEU A 202 -2.71 12.00 -3.12
CA LEU A 202 -3.53 11.10 -2.30
C LEU A 202 -3.12 11.13 -0.83
N MET A 203 -1.81 11.17 -0.53
CA MET A 203 -1.32 11.30 0.84
C MET A 203 -1.74 12.63 1.48
N ILE A 204 -1.61 13.75 0.76
CA ILE A 204 -2.07 15.07 1.24
C ILE A 204 -3.58 15.07 1.42
N GLY A 205 -4.33 14.50 0.47
CA GLY A 205 -5.78 14.38 0.53
C GLY A 205 -6.24 13.59 1.74
N LEU A 206 -5.57 12.48 2.03
CA LEU A 206 -5.86 11.65 3.20
C LEU A 206 -5.47 12.34 4.51
N TYR A 207 -4.31 13.01 4.55
CA TYR A 207 -3.93 13.85 5.68
C TYR A 207 -4.99 14.91 5.96
N TRP A 208 -5.45 15.64 4.93
CA TRP A 208 -6.50 16.64 5.05
C TRP A 208 -7.83 16.01 5.52
N LEU A 209 -8.20 14.84 5.00
CA LEU A 209 -9.38 14.09 5.43
C LEU A 209 -9.33 13.80 6.93
N VAL A 210 -8.22 13.25 7.43
CA VAL A 210 -8.07 12.84 8.84
C VAL A 210 -7.93 14.04 9.78
N GLU A 211 -7.17 15.06 9.39
CA GLU A 211 -6.88 16.20 10.27
C GLU A 211 -7.94 17.29 10.23
N ARG A 212 -8.56 17.52 9.07
CA ARG A 212 -9.39 18.71 8.83
C ARG A 212 -10.88 18.45 8.70
N THR A 213 -11.34 17.19 8.62
CA THR A 213 -12.77 16.88 8.44
C THR A 213 -13.46 16.37 9.72
N LYS A 214 -14.79 16.43 9.73
CA LYS A 214 -15.61 15.89 10.84
C LYS A 214 -15.42 14.38 11.01
N ILE A 215 -15.33 13.64 9.90
CA ILE A 215 -15.08 12.20 9.92
C ILE A 215 -13.67 11.93 10.46
N GLY A 216 -12.67 12.69 10.02
CA GLY A 216 -11.30 12.57 10.54
C GLY A 216 -11.18 12.82 12.06
N ARG A 217 -11.95 13.78 12.60
CA ARG A 217 -12.05 13.95 14.06
C ARG A 217 -12.68 12.75 14.76
N ALA A 218 -13.71 12.15 14.16
CA ALA A 218 -14.33 10.95 14.70
C ALA A 218 -13.38 9.74 14.64
N MET A 219 -12.64 9.57 13.54
CA MET A 219 -11.58 8.56 13.39
C MET A 219 -10.56 8.64 14.53
N ARG A 220 -10.00 9.83 14.76
CA ARG A 220 -9.02 10.05 15.84
C ARG A 220 -9.60 9.82 17.24
N ALA A 221 -10.84 10.24 17.48
CA ALA A 221 -11.51 9.96 18.76
C ALA A 221 -11.68 8.45 19.00
N VAL A 222 -12.05 7.70 17.96
CA VAL A 222 -12.22 6.24 18.02
C VAL A 222 -10.89 5.51 18.19
N SER A 223 -9.80 5.99 17.58
CA SER A 223 -8.46 5.39 17.75
C SER A 223 -7.89 5.61 19.16
N GLU A 224 -8.22 6.73 19.81
CA GLU A 224 -7.79 7.01 21.19
C GLU A 224 -8.53 6.15 22.21
N ASN A 225 -9.87 6.22 22.20
CA ASN A 225 -10.69 5.39 23.08
C ASN A 225 -12.09 5.18 22.47
N LYS A 226 -12.32 3.94 22.02
CA LYS A 226 -13.61 3.53 21.43
C LYS A 226 -14.78 3.74 22.40
N GLU A 227 -14.65 3.34 23.66
CA GLU A 227 -15.74 3.40 24.64
C GLU A 227 -16.16 4.85 24.92
N VAL A 228 -15.18 5.74 25.13
CA VAL A 228 -15.43 7.17 25.33
C VAL A 228 -16.03 7.79 24.07
N ALA A 229 -15.57 7.42 22.88
CA ALA A 229 -16.14 7.91 21.63
C ALA A 229 -17.63 7.56 21.49
N VAL A 230 -18.07 6.36 21.92
CA VAL A 230 -19.50 6.00 21.96
C VAL A 230 -20.28 6.91 22.90
N LEU A 231 -19.75 7.20 24.10
CA LEU A 231 -20.41 8.09 25.07
C LEU A 231 -20.55 9.52 24.55
N MET A 232 -19.64 9.95 23.65
CA MET A 232 -19.72 11.23 22.95
C MET A 232 -20.65 11.21 21.72
N GLY A 233 -21.41 10.12 21.51
CA GLY A 233 -22.40 9.99 20.43
C GLY A 233 -21.80 9.64 19.06
N ILE A 234 -20.53 9.21 19.00
CA ILE A 234 -19.89 8.82 17.74
C ILE A 234 -20.34 7.40 17.36
N ASN A 235 -20.89 7.25 16.17
CA ASN A 235 -21.24 5.93 15.63
C ASN A 235 -19.98 5.22 15.12
N ILE A 236 -19.43 4.32 15.95
CA ILE A 236 -18.22 3.55 15.63
C ILE A 236 -18.38 2.76 14.33
N ASP A 237 -19.52 2.09 14.13
CA ASP A 237 -19.74 1.27 12.94
C ASP A 237 -19.60 2.11 11.67
N ARG A 238 -20.17 3.32 11.66
CA ARG A 238 -20.05 4.22 10.50
C ARG A 238 -18.61 4.70 10.30
N VAL A 239 -17.88 5.00 11.37
CA VAL A 239 -16.48 5.41 11.28
C VAL A 239 -15.63 4.30 10.70
N ILE A 240 -15.77 3.07 11.22
CA ILE A 240 -15.04 1.90 10.73
C ILE A 240 -15.41 1.57 9.28
N MET A 241 -16.68 1.66 8.91
CA MET A 241 -17.11 1.41 7.52
C MET A 241 -16.57 2.42 6.52
N PHE A 242 -16.33 3.66 6.96
CA PHE A 242 -15.76 4.71 6.11
C PHE A 242 -14.22 4.62 6.05
N THR A 243 -13.62 4.07 7.09
CA THR A 243 -12.17 3.85 7.22
C THR A 243 -11.70 2.77 6.28
#